data_AF-A0AAP2D7V4-F1
#
_entry.id   AF-A0AAP2D7V4-F1
#
_cell.length_a   1.000
_cell.length_b   1.000
_cell.length_c   1.000
_cell.angle_alpha   90.00
_cell.angle_beta   90.00
_cell.angle_gamma   90.00
#
_symmetry.space_group_name_H-M   'P 1'
#
loop_
_entity.id
_entity.type
_entity.pdbx_description
1 polymer ?
#
loop_
_entity_poly.entity_id
_entity_poly.type
_entity_poly.pdbx_seq_one_letter_code
_entity_poly.pdbx_strand_id
1 'polypeptide(L)'
;MKKLTFVYLSLVWLIGALPVAGQRSTGSLHNTSVSAQAPRQPGPQLQRVSPTVRAYLKPTQKLEVLQPDGSKELLRRDEIKVIDGRQTIRLGDAIGKLDERQVQRVAGKMDDSLAATIDVTQLKILPELHFEKSMHDGASTTYRIAFASNVPLEFDAKKELFTGAISFLLVDESEGAGVTTLDKPVPLQITSNTIRTITPKNIELSHLFLPLSDVVLMERDVQDSALVKLVTNFNPNGYDVFVPVKPALQLSIDRKSIQGLGIQEVPVTIRYIGSASDKSRKVSFQAERGTITPSTLDLKFNEPATVMLRSEGIGTVSISAEDYTQRYEMTVAYTFPWMFLVAALGGGLFGALLTFLKGGKKFSVKPFAYAALIGLLCAAAYYVLGLNLLDLKVSEAFNEVAVGTFSALGAFFGVNRKKEEAA
;
A
#
# COMPACT_ATOMS: atom_id res chain seq x y z
N MET A 1 26.39 3.38 -35.39
CA MET A 1 27.61 3.47 -34.57
C MET A 1 27.78 4.89 -34.05
N LYS A 2 27.38 5.15 -32.81
CA LYS A 2 27.71 6.38 -32.06
C LYS A 2 28.04 5.94 -30.64
N LYS A 3 29.29 6.15 -30.23
CA LYS A 3 29.80 5.85 -28.88
C LYS A 3 29.27 6.91 -27.92
N LEU A 4 28.58 6.50 -26.86
CA LEU A 4 28.33 7.36 -25.70
C LEU A 4 29.22 6.85 -24.56
N THR A 5 30.23 7.63 -24.25
CA THR A 5 31.12 7.47 -23.09
C THR A 5 30.52 8.32 -21.98
N PHE A 6 30.12 7.73 -20.85
CA PHE A 6 29.79 8.50 -19.64
C PHE A 6 30.79 8.18 -18.54
N VAL A 7 31.37 9.26 -18.03
CA VAL A 7 32.50 9.32 -17.11
C VAL A 7 31.96 9.27 -15.67
N TYR A 8 32.59 8.44 -14.85
CA TYR A 8 32.44 8.39 -13.40
C TYR A 8 32.98 9.67 -12.76
N LEU A 9 32.20 10.34 -11.91
CA LEU A 9 32.70 11.41 -11.04
C LEU A 9 32.56 10.98 -9.57
N SER A 10 33.69 10.73 -8.94
CA SER A 10 33.85 10.51 -7.51
C SER A 10 33.87 11.87 -6.80
N LEU A 11 33.14 12.03 -5.70
CA LEU A 11 33.37 13.11 -4.74
C LEU A 11 33.41 12.55 -3.31
N VAL A 12 34.60 12.63 -2.73
CA VAL A 12 34.94 12.50 -1.31
C VAL A 12 35.11 13.93 -0.74
N TRP A 13 35.20 14.07 0.59
CA TRP A 13 35.39 15.25 1.46
C TRP A 13 34.09 15.63 2.21
N LEU A 14 34.03 15.90 3.53
CA LEU A 14 35.04 16.00 4.59
C LEU A 14 34.38 15.92 5.98
N ILE A 15 35.17 15.45 6.93
CA ILE A 15 35.09 15.47 8.40
C ILE A 15 34.61 16.80 9.00
N GLY A 16 33.81 16.72 10.06
CA GLY A 16 33.52 17.84 10.97
C GLY A 16 33.02 17.34 12.33
N ALA A 17 33.96 17.00 13.22
CA ALA A 17 33.71 16.78 14.63
C ALA A 17 33.98 18.07 15.41
N LEU A 18 33.13 18.42 16.39
CA LEU A 18 33.53 19.13 17.62
C LEU A 18 32.51 18.86 18.75
N PRO A 19 32.96 18.66 20.00
CA PRO A 19 32.13 18.49 21.19
C PRO A 19 31.93 19.83 21.90
N VAL A 20 31.05 19.90 22.92
CA VAL A 20 31.27 20.66 24.18
C VAL A 20 30.17 20.35 25.19
N ALA A 21 30.62 20.16 26.42
CA ALA A 21 29.89 19.83 27.64
C ALA A 21 29.06 20.99 28.22
N GLY A 22 28.07 20.65 29.04
CA GLY A 22 27.33 21.60 29.89
C GLY A 22 26.72 20.89 31.09
N GLN A 23 27.48 20.84 32.19
CA GLN A 23 27.12 20.32 33.50
C GLN A 23 26.11 21.20 34.26
N ARG A 24 25.33 20.53 35.12
CA ARG A 24 24.84 20.94 36.46
C ARG A 24 23.98 22.21 36.60
N SER A 25 22.80 22.07 37.21
CA SER A 25 22.66 22.45 38.62
C SER A 25 21.43 21.77 39.26
N THR A 26 21.68 21.18 40.43
CA THR A 26 20.71 20.72 41.42
C THR A 26 20.28 21.91 42.27
N GLY A 27 18.97 22.15 42.39
CA GLY A 27 18.37 23.12 43.29
C GLY A 27 17.21 22.49 44.04
N SER A 28 17.51 21.86 45.17
CA SER A 28 16.57 21.56 46.25
C SER A 28 16.31 22.86 47.02
N LEU A 29 15.06 23.12 47.40
CA LEU A 29 14.72 23.69 48.72
C LEU A 29 13.23 23.47 49.01
N HIS A 30 12.99 22.94 50.22
CA HIS A 30 11.72 22.92 50.92
C HIS A 30 11.06 24.30 50.99
N ASN A 31 9.73 24.33 50.96
CA ASN A 31 9.01 25.11 51.97
C ASN A 31 7.62 24.55 52.25
N THR A 32 7.47 24.11 53.49
CA THR A 32 6.25 23.74 54.18
C THR A 32 5.64 25.03 54.75
N SER A 33 4.40 25.35 54.43
CA SER A 33 3.61 26.27 55.26
C SER A 33 2.14 25.89 55.20
N VAL A 34 1.70 25.27 56.29
CA VAL A 34 0.31 25.16 56.72
C VAL A 34 -0.16 26.57 57.11
N SER A 35 -1.29 27.02 56.56
CA SER A 35 -2.08 28.10 57.14
C SER A 35 -3.56 27.81 56.94
N ALA A 36 -4.26 27.75 58.07
CA ALA A 36 -5.69 27.55 58.18
C ALA A 36 -6.39 28.89 58.40
N GLN A 37 -7.57 29.03 57.79
CA GLN A 37 -8.80 29.69 58.26
C GLN A 37 -9.45 30.59 57.18
N ALA A 38 -10.68 30.24 56.81
CA ALA A 38 -11.89 31.00 57.17
C ALA A 38 -13.14 30.36 56.52
N PRO A 39 -14.31 30.38 57.18
CA PRO A 39 -15.55 29.84 56.62
C PRO A 39 -16.07 30.75 55.50
N ARG A 40 -16.32 30.16 54.33
CA ARG A 40 -16.93 30.83 53.18
C ARG A 40 -18.42 31.05 53.44
N GLN A 41 -18.86 32.29 53.20
CA GLN A 41 -20.27 32.64 53.09
C GLN A 41 -20.93 31.86 51.93
N PRO A 42 -22.25 31.54 52.02
CA PRO A 42 -22.97 30.94 50.92
C PRO A 42 -23.05 31.94 49.75
N GLY A 43 -22.29 31.65 48.69
CA GLY A 43 -22.44 32.30 47.40
C GLY A 43 -23.82 31.97 46.77
N PRO A 44 -24.23 32.73 45.75
CA PRO A 44 -25.54 32.57 45.11
C PRO A 44 -25.73 31.12 44.65
N GLN A 45 -26.90 30.55 44.95
CA GLN A 45 -27.25 29.19 44.56
C GLN A 45 -27.14 29.03 43.03
N LEU A 46 -26.16 28.22 42.61
CA LEU A 46 -26.00 27.80 41.22
C LEU A 46 -27.06 26.74 40.90
N GLN A 47 -27.95 27.09 39.98
CA GLN A 47 -28.97 26.21 39.43
C GLN A 47 -28.28 25.08 38.64
N ARG A 48 -28.47 23.82 39.04
CA ARG A 48 -28.07 22.66 38.24
C ARG A 48 -28.92 22.64 36.97
N VAL A 49 -28.29 22.83 35.82
CA VAL A 49 -28.95 22.69 34.52
C VAL A 49 -28.79 21.23 34.07
N SER A 50 -29.90 20.50 34.03
CA SER A 50 -30.06 19.22 33.35
C SER A 50 -29.84 19.43 31.83
N PRO A 51 -29.38 18.44 31.02
CA PRO A 51 -28.79 18.65 29.69
C PRO A 51 -29.79 19.04 28.58
N THR A 52 -30.90 19.67 28.94
CA THR A 52 -31.77 20.36 27.99
C THR A 52 -31.30 21.80 27.87
N VAL A 53 -30.41 22.08 26.91
CA VAL A 53 -30.03 23.44 26.50
C VAL A 53 -31.28 24.13 25.93
N ARG A 54 -32.13 24.66 26.81
CA ARG A 54 -33.30 25.46 26.43
C ARG A 54 -33.00 26.93 26.65
N ALA A 55 -33.35 27.67 25.59
CA ALA A 55 -33.36 29.12 25.44
C ALA A 55 -32.05 29.74 24.95
N TYR A 56 -32.07 30.14 23.68
CA TYR A 56 -31.38 31.30 23.11
C TYR A 56 -30.37 31.96 24.05
N LEU A 57 -29.11 31.57 23.88
CA LEU A 57 -28.00 32.24 24.54
C LEU A 57 -28.02 33.72 24.16
N LYS A 58 -28.30 34.58 25.14
CA LYS A 58 -28.10 36.01 24.98
C LYS A 58 -26.60 36.23 24.70
N PRO A 59 -26.21 37.18 23.83
CA PRO A 59 -24.82 37.42 23.41
C PRO A 59 -23.78 37.65 24.52
N THR A 60 -24.22 37.78 25.77
CA THR A 60 -23.44 38.11 26.96
C THR A 60 -23.31 36.95 27.96
N GLN A 61 -23.95 35.80 27.73
CA GLN A 61 -23.84 34.67 28.65
C GLN A 61 -22.56 33.88 28.39
N LYS A 62 -21.69 33.87 29.40
CA LYS A 62 -20.59 32.91 29.51
C LYS A 62 -21.18 31.50 29.59
N LEU A 63 -20.86 30.64 28.62
CA LEU A 63 -21.20 29.23 28.69
C LEU A 63 -20.14 28.49 29.47
N GLU A 64 -20.56 27.79 30.51
CA GLU A 64 -19.73 26.78 31.17
C GLU A 64 -20.04 25.43 30.50
N VAL A 65 -19.08 24.88 29.78
CA VAL A 65 -19.13 23.49 29.34
C VAL A 65 -18.52 22.62 30.42
N LEU A 66 -19.26 21.58 30.81
CA LEU A 66 -18.74 20.54 31.69
C LEU A 66 -17.93 19.57 30.83
N GLN A 67 -16.62 19.52 31.04
CA GLN A 67 -15.73 18.57 30.40
C GLN A 67 -15.98 17.14 30.93
N PRO A 68 -15.56 16.09 30.19
CA PRO A 68 -15.71 14.70 30.63
C PRO A 68 -15.07 14.38 31.99
N ASP A 69 -14.04 15.13 32.39
CA ASP A 69 -13.36 15.03 33.68
C ASP A 69 -14.09 15.78 34.82
N GLY A 70 -15.23 16.39 34.53
CA GLY A 70 -16.03 17.18 35.47
C GLY A 70 -15.55 18.61 35.67
N SER A 71 -14.47 19.04 35.01
CA SER A 71 -14.03 20.43 35.01
C SER A 71 -15.01 21.31 34.22
N LYS A 72 -15.06 22.60 34.56
CA LYS A 72 -15.89 23.59 33.87
C LYS A 72 -15.00 24.48 33.04
N GLU A 73 -15.21 24.50 31.74
CA GLU A 73 -14.52 25.41 30.84
C GLU A 73 -15.47 26.51 30.38
N LEU A 74 -15.01 27.76 30.49
CA LEU A 74 -15.74 28.90 29.99
C LEU A 74 -15.50 29.01 28.48
N LEU A 75 -16.52 28.70 27.68
CA LEU A 75 -16.43 28.85 26.24
C LEU A 75 -16.19 30.31 25.86
N ARG A 76 -15.25 30.50 24.95
CA ARG A 76 -15.00 31.80 24.34
C ARG A 76 -16.02 32.05 23.24
N ARG A 77 -16.29 33.33 22.94
CA ARG A 77 -17.32 33.71 21.98
C ARG A 77 -17.00 33.25 20.55
N ASP A 78 -15.73 33.13 20.21
CA ASP A 78 -15.21 32.62 18.93
C ASP A 78 -15.39 31.11 18.74
N GLU A 79 -15.74 30.37 19.81
CA GLU A 79 -16.02 28.95 19.76
C GLU A 79 -17.46 28.63 19.37
N ILE A 80 -18.33 29.63 19.19
CA ILE A 80 -19.74 29.46 18.83
C ILE A 80 -20.02 30.17 17.50
N LYS A 81 -20.52 29.42 16.52
CA LYS A 81 -20.96 29.97 15.23
C LYS A 81 -22.38 29.50 14.91
N VAL A 82 -23.16 30.39 14.30
CA VAL A 82 -24.45 30.03 13.70
C VAL A 82 -24.22 29.85 12.21
N ILE A 83 -24.41 28.63 11.72
CA ILE A 83 -24.15 28.24 10.32
C ILE A 83 -25.41 27.55 9.79
N ASP A 84 -26.01 28.12 8.75
CA ASP A 84 -27.26 27.61 8.15
C ASP A 84 -28.43 27.43 9.12
N GLY A 85 -28.47 28.21 10.20
CA GLY A 85 -29.49 28.11 11.25
C GLY A 85 -29.21 27.03 12.31
N ARG A 86 -28.06 26.34 12.22
CA ARG A 86 -27.54 25.45 13.26
C ARG A 86 -26.55 26.20 14.15
N GLN A 87 -26.57 25.94 15.44
CA GLN A 87 -25.51 26.42 16.33
C GLN A 87 -24.42 25.36 16.41
N THR A 88 -23.19 25.72 16.09
CA THR A 88 -22.02 24.84 16.22
C THR A 88 -21.10 25.40 17.28
N ILE A 89 -20.72 24.54 18.22
CA ILE A 89 -19.77 24.83 19.29
C ILE A 89 -18.50 24.02 19.05
N ARG A 90 -17.34 24.67 19.09
CA ARG A 90 -16.04 23.99 19.06
C ARG A 90 -15.61 23.60 20.48
N LEU A 91 -15.35 22.32 20.68
CA LEU A 91 -14.95 21.73 21.97
C LEU A 91 -13.43 21.53 22.08
N GLY A 92 -12.64 22.28 21.30
CA GLY A 92 -11.18 22.20 21.25
C GLY A 92 -10.62 22.13 19.82
N ASP A 93 -9.30 21.90 19.71
CA ASP A 93 -8.60 21.86 18.42
C ASP A 93 -8.31 20.45 17.91
N ALA A 94 -8.39 19.46 18.79
CA ALA A 94 -7.98 18.11 18.49
C ALA A 94 -9.18 17.19 18.21
N ILE A 95 -8.97 16.26 17.29
CA ILE A 95 -9.88 15.14 17.06
C ILE A 95 -9.92 14.26 18.30
N GLY A 96 -11.12 13.99 18.82
CA GLY A 96 -11.35 13.16 19.99
C GLY A 96 -11.55 11.68 19.65
N LYS A 97 -11.59 10.85 20.69
CA LYS A 97 -12.12 9.47 20.63
C LYS A 97 -13.49 9.45 21.29
N LEU A 98 -14.36 8.52 20.88
CA LEU A 98 -15.59 8.25 21.63
C LEU A 98 -15.23 7.67 23.00
N ASP A 99 -15.96 8.09 24.03
CA ASP A 99 -15.91 7.41 25.32
C ASP A 99 -16.64 6.05 25.26
N GLU A 100 -16.40 5.18 26.24
CA GLU A 100 -16.97 3.82 26.27
C GLU A 100 -18.51 3.83 26.24
N ARG A 101 -19.16 4.81 26.87
CA ARG A 101 -20.62 4.91 26.87
C ARG A 101 -21.15 5.33 25.50
N GLN A 102 -20.46 6.24 24.84
CA GLN A 102 -20.74 6.64 23.46
C GLN A 102 -20.54 5.47 22.50
N VAL A 103 -19.46 4.70 22.65
CA VAL A 103 -19.23 3.47 21.87
C VAL A 103 -20.40 2.50 22.06
N GLN A 104 -20.82 2.23 23.30
CA GLN A 104 -21.96 1.35 23.57
C GLN A 104 -23.28 1.88 22.99
N ARG A 105 -23.51 3.21 23.04
CA ARG A 105 -24.70 3.83 22.44
C ARG A 105 -24.71 3.71 20.91
N VAL A 106 -23.57 3.95 20.26
CA VAL A 106 -23.44 3.80 18.81
C VAL A 106 -23.60 2.34 18.41
N ALA A 107 -22.91 1.43 19.10
CA ALA A 107 -22.98 -0.01 18.84
C ALA A 107 -24.41 -0.56 19.03
N GLY A 108 -25.11 -0.17 20.10
CA GLY A 108 -26.49 -0.62 20.35
C GLY A 108 -27.54 -0.07 19.38
N LYS A 109 -27.19 0.93 18.55
CA LYS A 109 -28.06 1.47 17.49
C LYS A 109 -27.64 1.05 16.09
N MET A 110 -26.47 0.42 15.92
CA MET A 110 -26.06 -0.16 14.65
C MET A 110 -26.69 -1.54 14.51
N ASP A 111 -27.19 -1.84 13.31
CA ASP A 111 -27.56 -3.21 12.96
C ASP A 111 -26.32 -4.12 12.99
N ASP A 112 -26.51 -5.41 13.30
CA ASP A 112 -25.44 -6.41 13.45
C ASP A 112 -24.58 -6.50 12.18
N SER A 113 -25.19 -6.25 11.00
CA SER A 113 -24.51 -6.22 9.70
C SER A 113 -23.51 -5.06 9.55
N LEU A 114 -23.78 -3.93 10.20
CA LEU A 114 -22.96 -2.71 10.16
C LEU A 114 -21.90 -2.68 11.25
N ALA A 115 -22.17 -3.29 12.40
CA ALA A 115 -21.16 -3.55 13.42
C ALA A 115 -20.00 -4.41 12.89
N ALA A 116 -20.26 -5.24 11.88
CA ALA A 116 -19.21 -6.00 11.17
C ALA A 116 -18.36 -5.12 10.22
N THR A 117 -18.85 -3.94 9.82
CA THR A 117 -18.20 -3.06 8.83
C THR A 117 -17.36 -1.97 9.50
N ILE A 118 -17.78 -1.45 10.65
CA ILE A 118 -17.03 -0.45 11.41
C ILE A 118 -16.65 -1.01 12.79
N ASP A 119 -15.34 -1.01 13.07
CA ASP A 119 -14.89 -1.11 14.46
C ASP A 119 -15.20 0.19 15.20
N VAL A 120 -16.31 0.18 15.94
CA VAL A 120 -16.80 1.33 16.73
C VAL A 120 -15.74 1.84 17.71
N THR A 121 -14.77 1.00 18.12
CA THR A 121 -13.67 1.40 19.01
C THR A 121 -12.64 2.30 18.31
N GLN A 122 -12.61 2.29 16.97
CA GLN A 122 -11.73 3.13 16.15
C GLN A 122 -12.38 4.45 15.72
N LEU A 123 -13.65 4.68 16.08
CA LEU A 123 -14.34 5.92 15.75
C LEU A 123 -13.69 7.12 16.45
N LYS A 124 -13.44 8.13 15.63
CA LYS A 124 -12.93 9.44 16.03
C LYS A 124 -14.02 10.47 15.84
N ILE A 125 -14.02 11.50 16.68
CA ILE A 125 -15.03 12.56 16.66
C ILE A 125 -14.38 13.91 16.39
N LEU A 126 -14.98 14.69 15.50
CA LEU A 126 -14.59 16.08 15.32
C LEU A 126 -14.91 16.87 16.59
N PRO A 127 -14.08 17.87 16.98
CA PRO A 127 -14.33 18.72 18.14
C PRO A 127 -15.43 19.76 17.86
N GLU A 128 -16.51 19.37 17.19
CA GLU A 128 -17.66 20.20 16.86
C GLU A 128 -18.93 19.55 17.40
N LEU A 129 -19.68 20.32 18.18
CA LEU A 129 -20.98 19.96 18.72
C LEU A 129 -22.04 20.80 18.03
N HIS A 130 -22.96 20.14 17.32
CA HIS A 130 -24.00 20.79 16.54
C HIS A 130 -25.33 20.72 17.29
N PHE A 131 -26.06 21.82 17.29
CA PHE A 131 -27.40 21.95 17.82
C PHE A 131 -28.33 22.38 16.70
N GLU A 132 -29.34 21.58 16.44
CA GLU A 132 -30.34 21.82 15.42
C GLU A 132 -31.73 21.67 16.03
N LYS A 133 -32.62 22.60 15.70
CA LYS A 133 -34.02 22.51 16.09
C LYS A 133 -34.82 22.12 14.87
N SER A 134 -35.46 20.95 14.93
CA SER A 134 -36.31 20.44 13.86
C SER A 134 -37.44 21.43 13.57
N MET A 135 -37.65 21.72 12.29
CA MET A 135 -38.71 22.60 11.80
C MET A 135 -40.08 21.94 11.93
N HIS A 136 -40.14 20.61 11.92
CA HIS A 136 -41.40 19.86 11.90
C HIS A 136 -42.03 19.70 13.30
N ASP A 137 -41.25 19.30 14.29
CA ASP A 137 -41.73 19.00 15.65
C ASP A 137 -41.18 19.96 16.73
N GLY A 138 -40.25 20.85 16.35
CA GLY A 138 -39.58 21.75 17.28
C GLY A 138 -38.64 21.05 18.27
N ALA A 139 -38.39 19.74 18.11
CA ALA A 139 -37.43 19.00 18.91
C ALA A 139 -36.00 19.52 18.64
N SER A 140 -35.16 19.48 19.67
CA SER A 140 -33.75 19.84 19.52
C SER A 140 -32.93 18.56 19.43
N THR A 141 -32.10 18.48 18.41
CA THR A 141 -31.13 17.40 18.22
C THR A 141 -29.73 17.96 18.47
N THR A 142 -28.93 17.21 19.22
CA THR A 142 -27.53 17.53 19.49
C THR A 142 -26.66 16.42 18.92
N TYR A 143 -25.73 16.72 18.03
CA TYR A 143 -24.93 15.69 17.38
C TYR A 143 -23.48 16.11 17.12
N ARG A 144 -22.62 15.13 16.86
CA ARG A 144 -21.23 15.32 16.43
C ARG A 144 -20.95 14.52 15.18
N ILE A 145 -19.99 14.99 14.38
CA ILE A 145 -19.48 14.23 13.23
C ILE A 145 -18.46 13.22 13.76
N ALA A 146 -18.73 11.94 13.52
CA ALA A 146 -17.80 10.85 13.77
C ALA A 146 -17.30 10.27 12.45
N PHE A 147 -16.09 9.73 12.47
CA PHE A 147 -15.50 9.07 11.32
C PHE A 147 -14.55 7.96 11.76
N ALA A 148 -14.33 7.00 10.87
CA ALA A 148 -13.33 5.96 11.09
C ALA A 148 -12.56 5.66 9.80
N SER A 149 -11.26 5.46 9.95
CA SER A 149 -10.36 5.01 8.89
C SER A 149 -10.23 3.48 8.93
N ASN A 150 -11.37 2.79 8.83
CA ASN A 150 -11.48 1.35 9.03
C ASN A 150 -10.69 0.55 7.99
N VAL A 151 -10.58 1.11 6.78
CA VAL A 151 -9.84 0.50 5.68
C VAL A 151 -8.54 1.25 5.50
N PRO A 152 -7.39 0.71 5.97
CA PRO A 152 -6.10 1.31 5.67
C PRO A 152 -5.89 1.38 4.16
N LEU A 153 -4.97 2.22 3.72
CA LEU A 153 -4.54 2.24 2.33
C LEU A 153 -3.81 0.93 2.02
N GLU A 154 -4.46 0.02 1.29
CA GLU A 154 -3.92 -1.27 0.88
C GLU A 154 -3.61 -1.26 -0.63
N PHE A 155 -2.50 -1.87 -1.04
CA PHE A 155 -2.09 -1.89 -2.44
C PHE A 155 -2.94 -2.86 -3.28
N ASP A 156 -3.64 -2.34 -4.28
CA ASP A 156 -4.34 -3.10 -5.31
C ASP A 156 -3.41 -3.34 -6.50
N ALA A 157 -2.88 -4.55 -6.60
CA ALA A 157 -1.97 -4.98 -7.67
C ALA A 157 -2.53 -4.83 -9.08
N LYS A 158 -3.86 -4.95 -9.26
CA LYS A 158 -4.49 -4.85 -10.59
C LYS A 158 -4.57 -3.40 -11.06
N LYS A 159 -4.75 -2.47 -10.13
CA LYS A 159 -4.83 -1.03 -10.40
C LYS A 159 -3.48 -0.32 -10.25
N GLU A 160 -2.50 -0.97 -9.63
CA GLU A 160 -1.21 -0.39 -9.24
C GLU A 160 -1.39 0.87 -8.38
N LEU A 161 -2.32 0.82 -7.42
CA LEU A 161 -2.69 1.93 -6.53
C LEU A 161 -2.99 1.41 -5.12
N PHE A 162 -2.58 2.17 -4.12
CA PHE A 162 -3.11 2.06 -2.77
C PHE A 162 -4.55 2.56 -2.74
N THR A 163 -5.47 1.75 -2.22
CA THR A 163 -6.88 2.07 -2.07
C THR A 163 -7.28 1.91 -0.61
N GLY A 164 -8.05 2.86 -0.08
CA GLY A 164 -8.58 2.83 1.28
C GLY A 164 -9.87 3.63 1.36
N ALA A 165 -10.46 3.71 2.56
CA ALA A 165 -11.69 4.44 2.76
C ALA A 165 -11.77 5.08 4.16
N ILE A 166 -12.45 6.23 4.22
CA ILE A 166 -12.90 6.84 5.47
C ILE A 166 -14.43 6.83 5.46
N SER A 167 -15.02 6.25 6.49
CA SER A 167 -16.47 6.23 6.69
C SER A 167 -16.86 7.33 7.67
N PHE A 168 -17.95 8.03 7.38
CA PHE A 168 -18.49 9.13 8.18
C PHE A 168 -19.91 8.84 8.63
N LEU A 169 -20.25 9.32 9.83
CA LEU A 169 -21.60 9.28 10.39
C LEU A 169 -21.83 10.41 11.39
N LEU A 170 -23.09 10.68 11.70
CA LEU A 170 -23.46 11.63 12.76
C LEU A 170 -23.83 10.86 14.03
N VAL A 171 -23.22 11.18 15.16
CA VAL A 171 -23.55 10.59 16.47
C VAL A 171 -24.47 11.53 17.21
N ASP A 172 -25.66 11.05 17.57
CA ASP A 172 -26.56 11.78 18.46
C ASP A 172 -26.02 11.74 19.90
N GLU A 173 -25.92 12.92 20.50
CA GLU A 173 -25.53 13.09 21.89
C GLU A 173 -26.74 13.15 22.84
N SER A 174 -27.95 13.27 22.29
CA SER A 174 -29.19 13.25 23.08
C SER A 174 -29.52 11.85 23.58
N GLU A 175 -30.12 11.74 24.77
CA GLU A 175 -30.50 10.46 25.36
C GLU A 175 -31.71 9.79 24.67
N GLY A 176 -32.36 10.47 23.71
CA GLY A 176 -33.74 10.14 23.31
C GLY A 176 -34.02 9.87 21.83
N ALA A 177 -33.14 10.16 20.88
CA ALA A 177 -33.54 10.10 19.47
C ALA A 177 -33.22 8.76 18.80
N GLY A 178 -34.20 8.18 18.10
CA GLY A 178 -33.96 7.11 17.12
C GLY A 178 -33.22 7.63 15.88
N VAL A 179 -33.10 6.80 14.85
CA VAL A 179 -32.59 7.22 13.53
C VAL A 179 -33.45 8.39 13.04
N THR A 180 -32.85 9.58 12.96
CA THR A 180 -33.54 10.83 12.62
C THR A 180 -32.84 11.46 11.42
N THR A 181 -33.63 11.93 10.46
CA THR A 181 -33.13 12.71 9.32
C THR A 181 -33.03 14.17 9.75
N LEU A 182 -31.92 14.84 9.44
CA LEU A 182 -31.75 16.27 9.66
C LEU A 182 -32.51 17.07 8.60
N ASP A 183 -33.07 18.21 8.99
CA ASP A 183 -33.73 19.13 8.05
C ASP A 183 -32.71 19.71 7.05
N LYS A 184 -31.47 19.91 7.49
CA LYS A 184 -30.36 20.39 6.66
C LYS A 184 -29.16 19.46 6.75
N PRO A 185 -28.66 18.92 5.62
CA PRO A 185 -27.45 18.12 5.63
C PRO A 185 -26.25 18.89 6.17
N VAL A 186 -25.31 18.16 6.78
CA VAL A 186 -24.03 18.70 7.25
C VAL A 186 -23.02 18.54 6.12
N PRO A 187 -22.58 19.63 5.46
CA PRO A 187 -21.58 19.54 4.42
C PRO A 187 -20.20 19.26 5.03
N LEU A 188 -19.48 18.31 4.44
CA LEU A 188 -18.09 18.02 4.77
C LEU A 188 -17.29 17.93 3.48
N GLN A 189 -16.17 18.63 3.42
CA GLN A 189 -15.23 18.57 2.31
C GLN A 189 -13.96 17.83 2.73
N ILE A 190 -13.50 16.91 1.90
CA ILE A 190 -12.32 16.09 2.12
C ILE A 190 -11.26 16.52 1.11
N THR A 191 -10.09 16.92 1.62
CA THR A 191 -8.95 17.34 0.80
C THR A 191 -7.68 16.63 1.24
N SER A 192 -6.68 16.58 0.37
CA SER A 192 -5.36 16.02 0.70
C SER A 192 -4.32 16.59 -0.26
N ASN A 193 -3.10 16.74 0.22
CA ASN A 193 -1.91 17.01 -0.60
C ASN A 193 -1.13 15.73 -0.92
N THR A 194 -1.39 14.62 -0.22
CA THR A 194 -0.73 13.33 -0.42
C THR A 194 -1.56 12.33 -1.21
N ILE A 195 -2.89 12.50 -1.27
CA ILE A 195 -3.82 11.64 -2.00
C ILE A 195 -4.28 12.33 -3.28
N ARG A 196 -4.02 11.70 -4.42
CA ARG A 196 -4.36 12.19 -5.76
C ARG A 196 -5.86 12.12 -6.04
N THR A 197 -6.52 11.03 -5.66
CA THR A 197 -7.94 10.80 -5.97
C THR A 197 -8.72 10.56 -4.68
N ILE A 198 -9.74 11.40 -4.47
CA ILE A 198 -10.67 11.32 -3.35
C ILE A 198 -12.08 11.32 -3.94
N THR A 199 -12.85 10.28 -3.67
CA THR A 199 -14.17 10.09 -4.28
C THR A 199 -15.19 9.62 -3.23
N PRO A 200 -16.24 10.41 -2.93
CA PRO A 200 -16.44 11.82 -3.34
C PRO A 200 -15.57 12.81 -2.53
N LYS A 201 -15.29 14.00 -3.09
CA LYS A 201 -14.56 15.08 -2.37
C LYS A 201 -15.44 15.85 -1.39
N ASN A 202 -16.73 15.92 -1.65
CA ASN A 202 -17.71 16.59 -0.79
C ASN A 202 -18.77 15.56 -0.45
N ILE A 203 -19.13 15.45 0.83
CA ILE A 203 -20.24 14.63 1.30
C ILE A 203 -21.22 15.50 2.08
N GLU A 204 -22.46 15.03 2.13
CA GLU A 204 -23.54 15.65 2.88
C GLU A 204 -24.12 14.62 3.84
N LEU A 205 -23.99 14.86 5.14
CA LEU A 205 -24.49 13.95 6.17
C LEU A 205 -25.89 14.41 6.60
N SER A 206 -26.92 13.65 6.25
CA SER A 206 -28.32 14.01 6.53
C SER A 206 -29.00 13.10 7.55
N HIS A 207 -28.36 12.04 8.02
CA HIS A 207 -28.98 11.09 8.95
C HIS A 207 -28.12 10.89 10.20
N LEU A 208 -28.77 10.77 11.35
CA LEU A 208 -28.13 10.33 12.59
C LEU A 208 -27.89 8.81 12.53
N PHE A 209 -26.67 8.41 12.89
CA PHE A 209 -26.14 7.05 12.88
C PHE A 209 -25.96 6.43 11.49
N LEU A 210 -27.05 6.28 10.72
CA LEU A 210 -27.06 5.52 9.46
C LEU A 210 -27.92 6.21 8.39
N PRO A 211 -27.58 6.09 7.09
CA PRO A 211 -26.47 5.30 6.52
C PRO A 211 -25.09 5.98 6.69
N LEU A 212 -24.04 5.17 6.52
CA LEU A 212 -22.66 5.65 6.46
C LEU A 212 -22.41 6.37 5.14
N SER A 213 -21.56 7.39 5.18
CA SER A 213 -21.02 8.02 3.97
C SER A 213 -19.55 7.66 3.81
N ASP A 214 -19.23 6.89 2.78
CA ASP A 214 -17.86 6.44 2.51
C ASP A 214 -17.15 7.37 1.53
N VAL A 215 -15.89 7.66 1.83
CA VAL A 215 -14.98 8.39 0.96
C VAL A 215 -13.81 7.49 0.61
N VAL A 216 -13.72 7.12 -0.66
CA VAL A 216 -12.65 6.29 -1.21
C VAL A 216 -11.43 7.15 -1.49
N LEU A 217 -10.27 6.68 -1.04
CA LEU A 217 -8.97 7.30 -1.22
C LEU A 217 -8.13 6.41 -2.15
N MET A 218 -7.49 7.01 -3.16
CA MET A 218 -6.58 6.30 -4.05
C MET A 218 -5.30 7.09 -4.30
N GLU A 219 -4.16 6.42 -4.14
CA GLU A 219 -2.83 6.99 -4.35
C GLU A 219 -1.86 5.96 -4.93
N ARG A 220 -0.87 6.39 -5.73
CA ARG A 220 0.18 5.53 -6.27
C ARG A 220 1.41 5.46 -5.37
N ASP A 221 1.84 6.60 -4.84
CA ASP A 221 3.08 6.72 -4.07
C ASP A 221 2.81 7.34 -2.71
N VAL A 222 2.61 6.49 -1.71
CA VAL A 222 2.34 6.88 -0.33
C VAL A 222 3.11 5.97 0.61
N GLN A 223 3.56 6.51 1.75
CA GLN A 223 4.40 5.80 2.70
C GLN A 223 3.88 6.04 4.12
N ASP A 224 3.75 4.96 4.91
CA ASP A 224 3.36 4.90 6.32
C ASP A 224 1.96 5.45 6.65
N SER A 225 1.65 6.69 6.26
CA SER A 225 0.34 7.31 6.40
C SER A 225 0.10 8.38 5.34
N ALA A 226 -1.16 8.58 4.97
CA ALA A 226 -1.60 9.70 4.15
C ALA A 226 -2.26 10.77 5.01
N LEU A 227 -1.93 12.04 4.75
CA LEU A 227 -2.60 13.16 5.40
C LEU A 227 -3.86 13.55 4.64
N VAL A 228 -5.01 13.47 5.30
CA VAL A 228 -6.31 13.90 4.81
C VAL A 228 -6.81 15.03 5.69
N LYS A 229 -7.38 16.08 5.10
CA LYS A 229 -7.99 17.20 5.80
C LYS A 229 -9.50 17.14 5.70
N LEU A 230 -10.15 17.15 6.86
CA LEU A 230 -11.60 17.21 7.00
C LEU A 230 -12.04 18.66 7.19
N VAL A 231 -12.55 19.29 6.14
CA VAL A 231 -12.95 20.70 6.12
C VAL A 231 -14.45 20.80 6.41
N THR A 232 -14.79 21.55 7.46
CA THR A 232 -16.17 21.86 7.86
C THR A 232 -16.44 23.35 7.64
N ASN A 233 -17.71 23.75 7.65
CA ASN A 233 -18.06 25.17 7.64
C ASN A 233 -17.53 25.92 8.87
N PHE A 234 -17.34 25.22 10.00
CA PHE A 234 -16.81 25.82 11.22
C PHE A 234 -15.29 26.02 11.16
N ASN A 235 -14.56 25.01 10.66
CA ASN A 235 -13.12 24.98 10.52
C ASN A 235 -12.70 24.90 9.03
N PRO A 236 -12.59 26.04 8.33
CA PRO A 236 -12.23 26.07 6.91
C PRO A 236 -10.78 25.63 6.63
N ASN A 237 -9.92 25.62 7.66
CA ASN A 237 -8.54 25.11 7.54
C ASN A 237 -8.47 23.58 7.59
N GLY A 238 -9.57 22.93 8.01
CA GLY A 238 -9.70 21.49 8.15
C GLY A 238 -9.03 20.90 9.38
N TYR A 239 -9.41 19.67 9.70
CA TYR A 239 -8.78 18.83 10.71
C TYR A 239 -7.86 17.80 10.04
N ASP A 240 -6.62 17.70 10.51
CA ASP A 240 -5.63 16.75 10.00
C ASP A 240 -5.95 15.33 10.49
N VAL A 241 -6.09 14.41 9.54
CA VAL A 241 -6.37 12.99 9.75
C VAL A 241 -5.31 12.17 9.02
N PHE A 242 -4.60 11.32 9.76
CA PHE A 242 -3.65 10.38 9.19
C PHE A 242 -4.32 9.04 8.93
N VAL A 243 -4.39 8.66 7.66
CA VAL A 243 -4.89 7.35 7.21
C VAL A 243 -3.69 6.40 7.10
N PRO A 244 -3.64 5.29 7.86
CA PRO A 244 -2.51 4.38 7.82
C PRO A 244 -2.38 3.70 6.46
N VAL A 245 -1.14 3.50 6.02
CA VAL A 245 -0.80 2.71 4.84
C VAL A 245 -0.35 1.33 5.30
N LYS A 246 -0.93 0.29 4.71
CA LYS A 246 -0.47 -1.07 4.90
C LYS A 246 0.65 -1.33 3.88
N PRO A 247 1.89 -1.57 4.32
CA PRO A 247 2.98 -1.87 3.39
C PRO A 247 2.63 -3.11 2.56
N ALA A 248 3.14 -3.19 1.34
CA ALA A 248 2.85 -4.30 0.44
C ALA A 248 4.11 -4.75 -0.31
N LEU A 249 4.18 -6.03 -0.64
CA LEU A 249 5.15 -6.57 -1.59
C LEU A 249 4.65 -6.34 -3.02
N GLN A 250 5.53 -5.83 -3.87
CA GLN A 250 5.28 -5.68 -5.30
C GLN A 250 6.28 -6.54 -6.06
N LEU A 251 5.77 -7.44 -6.90
CA LEU A 251 6.57 -8.20 -7.86
C LEU A 251 6.38 -7.63 -9.26
N SER A 252 7.48 -7.53 -10.00
CA SER A 252 7.47 -7.08 -11.39
C SER A 252 8.46 -7.88 -12.22
N ILE A 253 8.05 -8.14 -13.47
CA ILE A 253 8.86 -8.82 -14.48
C ILE A 253 8.70 -8.01 -15.77
N ASP A 254 9.79 -7.77 -16.48
CA ASP A 254 9.76 -6.96 -17.71
C ASP A 254 8.97 -7.63 -18.85
N ARG A 255 8.68 -8.93 -18.73
CA ARG A 255 8.08 -9.76 -19.76
C ARG A 255 6.95 -10.60 -19.18
N LYS A 256 5.79 -10.58 -19.84
CA LYS A 256 4.63 -11.40 -19.46
C LYS A 256 4.78 -12.90 -19.79
N SER A 257 5.71 -13.23 -20.69
CA SER A 257 5.97 -14.59 -21.14
C SER A 257 7.47 -14.89 -21.17
N ILE A 258 7.82 -16.11 -20.78
CA ILE A 258 9.20 -16.63 -20.82
C ILE A 258 9.23 -17.98 -21.52
N GLN A 259 10.34 -18.31 -22.17
CA GLN A 259 10.54 -19.62 -22.78
C GLN A 259 10.57 -20.70 -21.68
N GLY A 260 9.71 -21.70 -21.84
CA GLY A 260 9.52 -22.79 -20.89
C GLY A 260 10.63 -23.84 -20.92
N LEU A 261 10.38 -24.97 -20.24
CA LEU A 261 11.28 -26.13 -20.19
C LEU A 261 12.67 -25.81 -19.59
N GLY A 262 12.77 -24.73 -18.82
CA GLY A 262 13.97 -24.24 -18.16
C GLY A 262 14.99 -23.54 -19.04
N ILE A 263 14.68 -23.38 -20.33
CA ILE A 263 15.58 -22.75 -21.32
C ILE A 263 15.89 -21.29 -20.96
N GLN A 264 14.94 -20.58 -20.37
CA GLN A 264 15.08 -19.17 -20.05
C GLN A 264 15.02 -18.91 -18.55
N GLU A 265 15.90 -18.00 -18.14
CA GLU A 265 15.96 -17.41 -16.82
C GLU A 265 15.78 -15.90 -16.94
N VAL A 266 14.98 -15.31 -16.05
CA VAL A 266 14.61 -13.90 -16.09
C VAL A 266 14.76 -13.25 -14.72
N PRO A 267 15.18 -11.99 -14.65
CA PRO A 267 15.14 -11.23 -13.41
C PRO A 267 13.69 -10.91 -13.05
N VAL A 268 13.32 -11.16 -11.80
CA VAL A 268 12.09 -10.69 -11.17
C VAL A 268 12.50 -9.63 -10.16
N THR A 269 11.95 -8.43 -10.32
CA THR A 269 12.21 -7.30 -9.42
C THR A 269 11.14 -7.27 -8.34
N ILE A 270 11.59 -7.20 -7.09
CA ILE A 270 10.74 -7.18 -5.90
C ILE A 270 11.02 -5.91 -5.12
N ARG A 271 9.97 -5.29 -4.62
CA ARG A 271 10.07 -4.10 -3.80
C ARG A 271 9.00 -4.11 -2.73
N TYR A 272 9.37 -3.74 -1.51
CA TYR A 272 8.40 -3.34 -0.50
C TYR A 272 8.01 -1.88 -0.75
N ILE A 273 6.71 -1.63 -0.88
CA ILE A 273 6.13 -0.31 -1.05
C ILE A 273 5.23 0.02 0.15
N GLY A 274 4.91 1.30 0.36
CA GLY A 274 3.97 1.71 1.40
C GLY A 274 4.56 1.97 2.78
N SER A 275 5.89 1.96 2.96
CA SER A 275 6.54 2.34 4.23
C SER A 275 7.86 3.06 4.01
N ALA A 276 8.20 4.05 4.84
CA ALA A 276 9.50 4.72 4.83
C ALA A 276 10.55 4.05 5.76
N SER A 277 10.19 2.95 6.41
CA SER A 277 11.08 2.22 7.34
C SER A 277 12.37 1.75 6.67
N ASP A 278 13.51 1.85 7.34
CA ASP A 278 14.81 1.34 6.87
C ASP A 278 15.05 -0.14 7.20
N LYS A 279 14.17 -0.73 8.02
CA LYS A 279 14.26 -2.13 8.46
C LYS A 279 14.16 -3.11 7.28
N SER A 280 14.93 -4.19 7.34
CA SER A 280 14.81 -5.31 6.41
C SER A 280 13.83 -6.36 6.93
N ARG A 281 13.16 -7.05 6.00
CA ARG A 281 12.33 -8.23 6.27
C ARG A 281 12.76 -9.39 5.39
N LYS A 282 12.73 -10.59 5.95
CA LYS A 282 13.01 -11.81 5.21
C LYS A 282 11.77 -12.19 4.39
N VAL A 283 11.94 -12.23 3.07
CA VAL A 283 10.91 -12.63 2.11
C VAL A 283 11.31 -14.00 1.56
N SER A 284 10.36 -14.93 1.53
CA SER A 284 10.51 -16.23 0.87
C SER A 284 9.78 -16.25 -0.46
N PHE A 285 10.36 -16.92 -1.45
CA PHE A 285 9.84 -17.01 -2.80
C PHE A 285 9.52 -18.46 -3.14
N GLN A 286 8.39 -18.66 -3.80
CA GLN A 286 7.98 -19.96 -4.32
C GLN A 286 7.44 -19.80 -5.74
N ALA A 287 7.69 -20.79 -6.59
CA ALA A 287 7.07 -20.91 -7.89
C ALA A 287 6.33 -22.24 -7.92
N GLU A 288 5.12 -22.25 -8.47
CA GLU A 288 4.37 -23.50 -8.69
C GLU A 288 5.14 -24.45 -9.61
N ARG A 289 5.85 -23.89 -10.60
CA ARG A 289 6.79 -24.60 -11.49
C ARG A 289 8.01 -23.73 -11.76
N GLY A 290 9.19 -24.31 -11.69
CA GLY A 290 10.45 -23.60 -11.89
C GLY A 290 11.20 -23.37 -10.59
N THR A 291 12.29 -22.63 -10.69
CA THR A 291 13.16 -22.34 -9.55
C THR A 291 13.41 -20.85 -9.44
N ILE A 292 13.41 -20.34 -8.21
CA ILE A 292 13.73 -18.94 -7.90
C ILE A 292 15.02 -18.91 -7.10
N THR A 293 16.00 -18.14 -7.56
CA THR A 293 17.32 -18.03 -6.94
C THR A 293 17.66 -16.57 -6.65
N PRO A 294 17.93 -16.18 -5.39
CA PRO A 294 17.78 -17.00 -4.18
C PRO A 294 16.28 -17.23 -3.82
N SER A 295 15.98 -18.32 -3.11
CA SER A 295 14.62 -18.63 -2.63
C SER A 295 14.20 -17.82 -1.40
N THR A 296 15.15 -17.15 -0.75
CA THR A 296 14.88 -16.20 0.33
C THR A 296 15.79 -14.98 0.21
N LEU A 297 15.28 -13.80 0.56
CA LEU A 297 16.03 -12.56 0.50
C LEU A 297 15.65 -11.65 1.68
N ASP A 298 16.64 -10.98 2.27
CA ASP A 298 16.38 -9.88 3.20
C ASP A 298 16.15 -8.60 2.38
N LEU A 299 14.90 -8.15 2.35
CA LEU A 299 14.45 -7.00 1.56
C LEU A 299 14.17 -5.81 2.48
N LYS A 300 14.79 -4.66 2.18
CA LYS A 300 14.49 -3.39 2.86
C LYS A 300 13.28 -2.71 2.22
N PHE A 301 12.57 -1.86 2.97
CA PHE A 301 11.49 -1.08 2.36
C PHE A 301 12.03 -0.08 1.34
N ASN A 302 11.25 0.13 0.28
CA ASN A 302 11.53 1.01 -0.86
C ASN A 302 12.80 0.72 -1.68
N GLU A 303 13.67 -0.18 -1.25
CA GLU A 303 14.83 -0.62 -2.03
C GLU A 303 14.41 -1.82 -2.92
N PRO A 304 14.47 -1.69 -4.26
CA PRO A 304 14.20 -2.81 -5.14
C PRO A 304 15.34 -3.83 -5.04
N ALA A 305 14.98 -5.10 -5.09
CA ALA A 305 15.94 -6.19 -5.24
C ALA A 305 15.51 -7.13 -6.36
N THR A 306 16.43 -7.97 -6.82
CA THR A 306 16.21 -8.87 -7.95
C THR A 306 16.49 -10.30 -7.54
N VAL A 307 15.59 -11.21 -7.89
CA VAL A 307 15.81 -12.66 -7.88
C VAL A 307 15.71 -13.18 -9.31
N MET A 308 16.30 -14.35 -9.57
CA MET A 308 16.24 -14.97 -10.88
C MET A 308 15.20 -16.09 -10.90
N LEU A 309 14.26 -16.02 -11.83
CA LEU A 309 13.27 -17.06 -12.10
C LEU A 309 13.70 -17.87 -13.31
N ARG A 310 13.90 -19.18 -13.13
CA ARG A 310 14.09 -20.13 -14.22
C ARG A 310 12.80 -20.92 -14.45
N SER A 311 12.37 -20.98 -15.71
CA SER A 311 11.13 -21.65 -16.10
C SER A 311 11.19 -23.17 -15.88
N GLU A 312 10.04 -23.84 -15.83
CA GLU A 312 9.95 -25.30 -15.85
C GLU A 312 8.58 -25.71 -16.41
N GLY A 313 8.56 -26.52 -17.45
CA GLY A 313 7.33 -26.87 -18.15
C GLY A 313 6.79 -25.75 -19.05
N ILE A 314 5.49 -25.79 -19.33
CA ILE A 314 4.75 -24.86 -20.21
C ILE A 314 3.37 -24.51 -19.62
N GLY A 315 2.82 -23.36 -19.98
CA GLY A 315 1.53 -22.83 -19.50
C GLY A 315 1.69 -21.71 -18.48
N THR A 316 0.58 -21.22 -17.93
CA THR A 316 0.60 -20.19 -16.88
C THR A 316 1.05 -20.78 -15.56
N VAL A 317 1.86 -20.04 -14.82
CA VAL A 317 2.44 -20.45 -13.54
C VAL A 317 2.28 -19.31 -12.54
N SER A 318 1.89 -19.64 -11.31
CA SER A 318 1.89 -18.68 -10.20
C SER A 318 3.25 -18.64 -9.50
N ILE A 319 3.71 -17.42 -9.21
CA ILE A 319 4.89 -17.11 -8.41
C ILE A 319 4.41 -16.36 -7.19
N SER A 320 4.81 -16.80 -6.01
CA SER A 320 4.49 -16.14 -4.75
C SER A 320 5.73 -15.60 -4.06
N ALA A 321 5.54 -14.46 -3.38
CA ALA A 321 6.47 -13.90 -2.43
C ALA A 321 5.74 -13.72 -1.09
N GLU A 322 6.34 -14.18 -0.02
CA GLU A 322 5.70 -14.25 1.29
C GLU A 322 6.63 -13.75 2.39
N ASP A 323 6.10 -12.89 3.25
CA ASP A 323 6.67 -12.53 4.54
C ASP A 323 5.79 -13.05 5.68
N TYR A 324 6.16 -12.75 6.94
CA TYR A 324 5.40 -13.24 8.10
C TYR A 324 3.98 -12.64 8.24
N THR A 325 3.62 -11.62 7.45
CA THR A 325 2.35 -10.90 7.51
C THR A 325 1.51 -11.02 6.24
N GLN A 326 2.13 -11.28 5.10
CA GLN A 326 1.53 -11.09 3.79
C GLN A 326 2.11 -12.06 2.77
N ARG A 327 1.23 -12.49 1.85
CA ARG A 327 1.58 -13.28 0.68
C ARG A 327 1.09 -12.54 -0.57
N TYR A 328 1.97 -12.39 -1.53
CA TYR A 328 1.69 -11.77 -2.82
C TYR A 328 1.91 -12.79 -3.94
N GLU A 329 1.04 -12.80 -4.94
CA GLU A 329 1.11 -13.72 -6.07
C GLU A 329 1.08 -12.97 -7.40
N MET A 330 1.91 -13.42 -8.35
CA MET A 330 1.90 -12.97 -9.74
C MET A 330 1.86 -14.18 -10.68
N THR A 331 1.30 -13.99 -11.88
CA THR A 331 1.26 -15.05 -12.90
C THR A 331 2.22 -14.75 -14.05
N VAL A 332 2.90 -15.78 -14.54
CA VAL A 332 3.81 -15.71 -15.69
C VAL A 332 3.49 -16.84 -16.66
N ALA A 333 3.52 -16.56 -17.96
CA ALA A 333 3.27 -17.57 -18.99
C ALA A 333 4.57 -18.23 -19.47
N TYR A 334 4.68 -19.54 -19.32
CA TYR A 334 5.78 -20.33 -19.88
C TYR A 334 5.40 -20.82 -21.27
N THR A 335 6.05 -20.30 -22.30
CA THR A 335 5.74 -20.60 -23.71
C THR A 335 6.67 -21.68 -24.26
N PHE A 336 6.16 -22.51 -25.17
CA PHE A 336 6.99 -23.50 -25.85
C PHE A 336 8.10 -22.80 -26.67
N PRO A 337 9.37 -23.22 -26.55
CA PRO A 337 10.53 -22.51 -27.08
C PRO A 337 10.75 -22.84 -28.58
N TRP A 338 9.83 -22.39 -29.45
CA TRP A 338 9.89 -22.69 -30.89
C TRP A 338 11.18 -22.21 -31.56
N MET A 339 11.63 -21.00 -31.24
CA MET A 339 12.84 -20.44 -31.84
C MET A 339 14.09 -21.24 -31.49
N PHE A 340 14.19 -21.69 -30.23
CA PHE A 340 15.24 -22.60 -29.80
C PHE A 340 15.22 -23.91 -30.60
N LEU A 341 14.04 -24.52 -30.78
CA LEU A 341 13.89 -25.76 -31.55
C LEU A 341 14.27 -25.58 -33.02
N VAL A 342 13.80 -24.50 -33.66
CA VAL A 342 14.13 -24.18 -35.06
C VAL A 342 15.61 -23.91 -35.23
N ALA A 343 16.24 -23.18 -34.30
CA ALA A 343 17.68 -22.93 -34.32
C ALA A 343 18.48 -24.23 -34.18
N ALA A 344 18.10 -25.11 -33.25
CA ALA A 344 18.77 -26.39 -33.04
C ALA A 344 18.67 -27.32 -34.28
N LEU A 345 17.47 -27.43 -34.87
CA LEU A 345 17.24 -28.23 -36.07
C LEU A 345 17.92 -27.62 -37.30
N GLY A 346 17.75 -26.32 -37.52
CA GLY A 346 18.34 -25.58 -38.63
C GLY A 346 19.87 -25.62 -38.58
N GLY A 347 20.46 -25.45 -37.40
CA GLY A 347 21.88 -25.63 -37.16
C GLY A 347 22.36 -27.02 -37.54
N GLY A 348 21.71 -28.07 -37.03
CA GLY A 348 22.05 -29.45 -37.36
C GLY A 348 21.96 -29.76 -38.86
N LEU A 349 20.89 -29.31 -39.53
CA LEU A 349 20.72 -29.46 -40.98
C LEU A 349 21.79 -28.70 -41.78
N PHE A 350 22.14 -27.49 -41.36
CA PHE A 350 23.18 -26.68 -41.99
C PHE A 350 24.57 -27.34 -41.85
N GLY A 351 24.88 -27.90 -40.66
CA GLY A 351 26.10 -28.67 -40.43
C GLY A 351 26.21 -29.88 -41.37
N ALA A 352 25.12 -30.61 -41.59
CA ALA A 352 25.09 -31.71 -42.56
C ALA A 352 25.27 -31.24 -44.02
N LEU A 353 24.64 -30.12 -44.39
CA LEU A 353 24.80 -29.55 -45.73
C LEU A 353 26.26 -29.23 -46.03
N LEU A 354 26.98 -28.62 -45.08
CA LEU A 354 28.41 -28.34 -45.22
C LEU A 354 29.25 -29.61 -45.39
N THR A 355 28.94 -30.67 -44.64
CA THR A 355 29.60 -31.97 -44.78
C THR A 355 29.31 -32.62 -46.14
N PHE A 356 28.08 -32.48 -46.64
CA PHE A 356 27.68 -32.99 -47.95
C PHE A 356 28.39 -32.29 -49.11
N LEU A 357 28.47 -30.95 -49.07
CA LEU A 357 29.14 -30.13 -50.08
C LEU A 357 30.64 -30.48 -50.21
N LYS A 358 31.29 -30.88 -49.12
CA LYS A 358 32.70 -31.36 -49.15
C LYS A 358 32.87 -32.75 -49.74
N GLY A 359 31.83 -33.59 -49.74
CA GLY A 359 31.92 -35.01 -50.03
C GLY A 359 31.54 -35.45 -51.45
N GLY A 360 30.97 -34.57 -52.28
CA GLY A 360 30.61 -34.85 -53.68
C GLY A 360 29.62 -36.02 -53.92
N LYS A 361 28.84 -36.41 -52.91
CA LYS A 361 27.98 -37.62 -52.96
C LYS A 361 26.59 -37.35 -53.52
N LYS A 362 25.86 -38.42 -53.85
CA LYS A 362 24.42 -38.37 -54.18
C LYS A 362 23.59 -37.98 -52.95
N PHE A 363 22.59 -37.12 -53.14
CA PHE A 363 21.70 -36.64 -52.09
C PHE A 363 20.91 -37.79 -51.44
N SER A 364 20.91 -37.88 -50.11
CA SER A 364 20.13 -38.86 -49.34
C SER A 364 19.54 -38.18 -48.11
N VAL A 365 18.30 -38.51 -47.75
CA VAL A 365 17.56 -37.87 -46.63
C VAL A 365 18.04 -38.38 -45.25
N LYS A 366 18.51 -39.62 -45.17
CA LYS A 366 18.97 -40.26 -43.92
C LYS A 366 20.03 -39.45 -43.14
N PRO A 367 21.11 -38.92 -43.76
CA PRO A 367 22.10 -38.11 -43.05
C PRO A 367 21.52 -36.80 -42.51
N PHE A 368 20.55 -36.18 -43.17
CA PHE A 368 19.92 -34.95 -42.68
C PHE A 368 19.06 -35.22 -41.44
N ALA A 369 18.29 -36.31 -41.42
CA ALA A 369 17.54 -36.71 -40.23
C ALA A 369 18.46 -37.00 -39.03
N TYR A 370 19.58 -37.69 -39.26
CA TYR A 370 20.56 -37.97 -38.22
C TYR A 370 21.24 -36.69 -37.70
N ALA A 371 21.57 -35.76 -38.60
CA ALA A 371 22.16 -34.48 -38.23
C ALA A 371 21.21 -33.56 -37.48
N ALA A 372 19.91 -33.56 -37.82
CA ALA A 372 18.89 -32.86 -37.05
C ALA A 372 18.81 -33.41 -35.60
N LEU A 373 18.88 -34.74 -35.44
CA LEU A 373 18.90 -35.38 -34.12
C LEU A 373 20.18 -35.02 -33.34
N ILE A 374 21.36 -35.05 -33.99
CA ILE A 374 22.62 -34.60 -33.36
C ILE A 374 22.51 -33.14 -32.96
N GLY A 375 21.97 -32.27 -33.83
CA GLY A 375 21.78 -30.85 -33.54
C GLY A 375 20.91 -30.63 -32.30
N LEU A 376 19.82 -31.38 -32.17
CA LEU A 376 18.95 -31.35 -30.99
C LEU A 376 19.67 -31.85 -29.73
N LEU A 377 20.43 -32.94 -29.82
CA LEU A 377 21.23 -33.45 -28.70
C LEU A 377 22.31 -32.45 -28.26
N CYS A 378 22.99 -31.80 -29.20
CA CYS A 378 23.96 -30.75 -28.89
C CYS A 378 23.31 -29.53 -28.25
N ALA A 379 22.12 -29.12 -28.70
CA ALA A 379 21.35 -28.05 -28.07
C ALA A 379 20.92 -28.42 -26.63
N ALA A 380 20.45 -29.66 -26.43
CA ALA A 380 20.12 -30.17 -25.11
C ALA A 380 21.36 -30.25 -24.19
N ALA A 381 22.51 -30.68 -24.71
CA ALA A 381 23.76 -30.72 -23.96
C ALA A 381 24.24 -29.32 -23.60
N TYR A 382 24.20 -28.36 -24.54
CA TYR A 382 24.51 -26.94 -24.29
C TYR A 382 23.68 -26.38 -23.13
N TYR A 383 22.39 -26.73 -23.12
CA TYR A 383 21.45 -26.35 -22.08
C TYR A 383 21.73 -27.03 -20.72
N VAL A 384 21.83 -28.36 -20.68
CA VAL A 384 22.02 -29.15 -19.43
C VAL A 384 23.35 -28.83 -18.76
N LEU A 385 24.41 -28.64 -19.56
CA LEU A 385 25.71 -28.28 -19.03
C LEU A 385 25.73 -26.85 -18.48
N GLY A 386 24.64 -26.09 -18.66
CA GLY A 386 24.53 -24.72 -18.19
C GLY A 386 25.75 -23.93 -18.63
N LEU A 387 26.14 -24.03 -19.91
CA LEU A 387 27.31 -23.36 -20.48
C LEU A 387 27.06 -21.83 -20.57
N ASN A 388 26.70 -21.23 -19.45
CA ASN A 388 27.04 -19.87 -19.04
C ASN A 388 28.55 -19.75 -18.74
N LEU A 389 29.40 -20.57 -19.38
CA LEU A 389 30.87 -20.50 -19.22
C LEU A 389 31.45 -19.13 -19.55
N LEU A 390 30.68 -18.27 -20.23
CA LEU A 390 31.13 -16.93 -20.61
C LEU A 390 30.54 -15.81 -19.75
N ASP A 391 29.60 -16.08 -18.83
CA ASP A 391 28.88 -15.06 -18.01
C ASP A 391 28.47 -13.80 -18.82
N LEU A 392 28.25 -13.98 -20.12
CA LEU A 392 27.86 -12.91 -21.01
C LEU A 392 26.36 -12.74 -20.83
N LYS A 393 25.94 -11.54 -20.42
CA LYS A 393 24.54 -11.12 -20.51
C LYS A 393 24.15 -10.97 -21.97
N VAL A 394 23.87 -12.09 -22.62
CA VAL A 394 23.51 -12.10 -24.03
C VAL A 394 22.00 -11.98 -24.19
N SER A 395 21.59 -11.07 -25.09
CA SER A 395 20.20 -10.92 -25.49
C SER A 395 19.64 -12.25 -26.00
N GLU A 396 18.33 -12.50 -25.86
CA GLU A 396 17.66 -13.73 -26.31
C GLU A 396 18.06 -14.18 -27.74
N ALA A 397 18.16 -13.21 -28.66
CA ALA A 397 18.57 -13.46 -30.04
C ALA A 397 19.94 -14.15 -30.15
N PHE A 398 20.84 -13.89 -29.21
CA PHE A 398 22.16 -14.49 -29.21
C PHE A 398 22.13 -15.93 -28.66
N ASN A 399 21.22 -16.25 -27.73
CA ASN A 399 21.07 -17.63 -27.25
C ASN A 399 20.66 -18.56 -28.41
N GLU A 400 19.72 -18.11 -29.24
CA GLU A 400 19.27 -18.87 -30.41
C GLU A 400 20.40 -19.05 -31.45
N VAL A 401 21.19 -18.00 -31.70
CA VAL A 401 22.36 -18.07 -32.59
C VAL A 401 23.44 -19.01 -32.04
N ALA A 402 23.70 -18.96 -30.73
CA ALA A 402 24.66 -19.84 -30.08
C ALA A 402 24.22 -21.31 -30.22
N VAL A 403 22.95 -21.61 -29.89
CA VAL A 403 22.36 -22.94 -30.03
C VAL A 403 22.48 -23.43 -31.46
N GLY A 404 22.07 -22.63 -32.46
CA GLY A 404 22.19 -23.00 -33.86
C GLY A 404 23.64 -23.26 -34.29
N THR A 405 24.59 -22.46 -33.80
CA THR A 405 26.03 -22.64 -34.10
C THR A 405 26.58 -23.92 -33.48
N PHE A 406 26.29 -24.20 -32.20
CA PHE A 406 26.71 -25.42 -31.52
C PHE A 406 26.10 -26.66 -32.17
N SER A 407 24.81 -26.62 -32.53
CA SER A 407 24.13 -27.69 -33.26
C SER A 407 24.77 -27.93 -34.63
N ALA A 408 25.14 -26.89 -35.37
CA ALA A 408 25.81 -27.00 -36.66
C ALA A 408 27.21 -27.63 -36.55
N LEU A 409 28.00 -27.20 -35.57
CA LEU A 409 29.32 -27.77 -35.31
C LEU A 409 29.21 -29.24 -34.89
N GLY A 410 28.31 -29.57 -33.96
CA GLY A 410 28.06 -30.93 -33.51
C GLY A 410 27.68 -31.86 -34.66
N ALA A 411 26.75 -31.44 -35.52
CA ALA A 411 26.36 -32.20 -36.70
C ALA A 411 27.50 -32.35 -37.72
N PHE A 412 28.28 -31.27 -37.96
CA PHE A 412 29.40 -31.29 -38.90
C PHE A 412 30.45 -32.34 -38.52
N PHE A 413 30.86 -32.41 -37.25
CA PHE A 413 31.84 -33.38 -36.77
C PHE A 413 31.24 -34.78 -36.52
N GLY A 414 30.02 -34.86 -35.98
CA GLY A 414 29.39 -36.13 -35.62
C GLY A 414 29.07 -37.04 -36.82
N VAL A 415 28.72 -36.46 -37.97
CA VAL A 415 28.43 -37.24 -39.18
C VAL A 415 29.69 -37.84 -39.82
N ASN A 416 30.86 -37.23 -39.64
CA ASN A 416 32.10 -37.69 -40.25
C ASN A 416 32.69 -38.94 -39.57
N ARG A 417 32.43 -39.17 -38.27
CA ARG A 417 33.09 -40.23 -37.50
C ARG A 417 32.58 -41.64 -37.81
N LYS A 418 31.28 -41.80 -38.14
CA LYS A 418 30.72 -43.09 -38.58
C LYS A 418 31.32 -43.63 -39.89
N LYS A 419 32.01 -42.80 -40.67
CA LYS A 419 32.67 -43.24 -41.91
C LYS A 419 33.95 -44.04 -41.63
N GLU A 420 34.67 -43.73 -40.58
CA GLU A 420 35.94 -44.40 -40.24
C GLU A 420 35.70 -45.74 -39.54
N GLU A 421 34.54 -45.92 -38.90
CA GLU A 421 34.18 -47.19 -38.23
C GLU A 421 33.50 -48.20 -39.17
N ALA A 422 33.07 -47.78 -40.37
CA ALA A 422 32.39 -48.63 -41.35
C ALA A 422 33.24 -48.94 -42.60
N ALA A 423 34.48 -48.45 -42.64
CA ALA A 423 35.52 -48.76 -43.63
C ALA A 423 36.60 -49.60 -42.95
#